data_AF-A0A965C576-F1
#
_entry.id   AF-A0A965C576-F1
#
_cell.length_a   1.000
_cell.length_b   1.000
_cell.length_c   1.000
_cell.angle_alpha   90.00
_cell.angle_beta   90.00
_cell.angle_gamma   90.00
#
_symmetry.space_group_name_H-M   'P 1'
#
loop_
_entity.id
_entity.type
_entity.pdbx_description
1 polymer ?
#
loop_
_entity_poly.entity_id
_entity_poly.type
_entity_poly.pdbx_seq_one_letter_code
_entity_poly.pdbx_strand_id
1 'polypeptide(L)' 'LKRKFAGWNAYFLTNDMRLPKLMRLAPSKRTPLFNGPLECRLFEIKLVAGSNRKDKA' A
#
# COMPACT_ATOMS: atom_id res chain seq x y z
N LEU A 1 2.34 -8.60 7.23
CA LEU A 1 1.00 -8.06 6.87
C LEU A 1 0.05 -9.13 6.38
N LYS A 2 0.15 -9.62 5.13
CA LYS A 2 -0.82 -10.59 4.57
C LYS A 2 -1.06 -11.86 5.40
N ARG A 3 -0.05 -12.38 6.11
CA ARG A 3 -0.17 -13.56 6.98
C ARG A 3 -1.07 -13.38 8.20
N LYS A 4 -1.20 -12.15 8.71
CA LYS A 4 -1.90 -11.86 9.99
C LYS A 4 -3.11 -10.94 9.82
N PHE A 5 -3.17 -10.18 8.74
CA PHE A 5 -4.17 -9.13 8.53
C PHE A 5 -4.83 -9.25 7.14
N ALA A 6 -5.04 -10.47 6.65
CA ALA A 6 -5.84 -10.66 5.44
C ALA A 6 -7.27 -10.14 5.67
N GLY A 7 -7.86 -9.50 4.66
CA GLY A 7 -9.17 -8.83 4.71
C GLY A 7 -9.11 -7.36 5.12
N TRP A 8 -7.98 -6.86 5.60
CA TRP A 8 -7.87 -5.48 6.08
C TRP A 8 -7.46 -4.50 4.98
N ASN A 9 -7.84 -3.23 5.13
CA ASN A 9 -7.25 -2.12 4.40
C ASN A 9 -6.17 -1.47 5.27
N ALA A 10 -4.91 -1.56 4.84
CA ALA A 10 -3.80 -0.90 5.52
C ALA A 10 -3.49 0.44 4.85
N TYR A 11 -3.27 1.47 5.66
CA TYR A 11 -2.92 2.81 5.20
C TYR A 11 -1.52 3.18 5.71
N PHE A 12 -0.67 3.65 4.80
CA PHE A 12 0.71 4.08 5.12
C PHE A 12 0.92 5.50 4.66
N LEU A 13 1.19 6.42 5.59
CA LEU A 13 1.62 7.79 5.31
C LEU A 13 3.15 7.84 5.33
N THR A 14 3.77 8.16 4.19
CA THR A 14 5.24 8.23 4.10
C THR A 14 5.67 9.16 2.97
N ASN A 15 6.90 9.69 3.06
CA ASN A 15 7.59 10.37 1.97
C ASN A 15 8.45 9.40 1.12
N ASP A 16 8.66 8.13 1.53
CA ASP A 16 9.40 7.15 0.72
C ASP A 16 8.50 6.51 -0.35
N MET A 17 8.66 6.97 -1.59
CA MET A 17 7.89 6.47 -2.74
C MET A 17 8.24 5.02 -3.13
N ARG A 18 9.33 4.45 -2.60
CA ARG A 18 9.75 3.07 -2.87
C ARG A 18 9.07 2.07 -1.93
N LEU A 19 8.46 2.53 -0.84
CA LEU A 19 7.87 1.67 0.20
C LEU A 19 6.98 0.55 -0.36
N PRO A 20 5.99 0.80 -1.26
CA PRO A 20 5.12 -0.27 -1.74
C PRO A 20 5.88 -1.35 -2.52
N LYS A 21 6.91 -0.95 -3.29
CA LYS A 21 7.77 -1.88 -4.04
C LYS A 21 8.59 -2.76 -3.10
N LEU A 22 9.17 -2.18 -2.06
CA LEU A 22 9.95 -2.91 -1.04
C LEU A 22 9.07 -3.89 -0.27
N MET A 23 7.84 -3.50 0.05
CA MET A 23 6.85 -4.38 0.70
C MET A 23 6.31 -5.48 -0.21
N ARG A 24 6.55 -5.38 -1.52
CA ARG A 24 5.96 -6.26 -2.56
C ARG A 24 4.44 -6.28 -2.52
N LEU A 25 3.84 -5.13 -2.20
CA LEU A 25 2.39 -4.94 -2.14
C LEU A 25 1.98 -3.82 -3.11
N ALA A 26 0.98 -4.10 -3.95
CA ALA A 26 0.44 -3.11 -4.86
C ALA A 26 -0.55 -2.19 -4.11
N PRO A 27 -0.35 -0.86 -4.11
CA PRO A 27 -1.32 0.06 -3.54
C PRO A 27 -2.57 0.15 -4.42
N SER A 28 -3.75 0.17 -3.81
CA SER A 28 -5.03 0.44 -4.48
C SER A 28 -5.26 1.92 -4.72
N LYS A 29 -4.70 2.78 -3.85
CA LYS A 29 -4.79 4.24 -3.94
C LYS A 29 -3.48 4.90 -3.54
N ARG A 30 -3.16 6.02 -4.17
CA ARG A 30 -2.04 6.90 -3.82
C ARG A 30 -2.56 8.33 -3.72
N THR A 31 -2.69 8.86 -2.51
CA THR A 31 -3.18 10.22 -2.29
C THR A 31 -2.02 11.12 -1.86
N PRO A 32 -1.70 12.20 -2.59
CA PRO A 32 -0.74 13.21 -2.14
C PRO A 32 -1.25 13.87 -0.86
N LEU A 33 -0.37 14.01 0.13
CA LEU A 33 -0.65 14.70 1.40
C LEU A 33 0.60 15.45 1.84
N PHE A 34 0.43 16.37 2.78
CA PHE A 34 1.53 17.11 3.38
C PHE A 34 1.55 16.88 4.88
N ASN A 35 2.71 16.50 5.42
CA ASN A 35 2.95 16.46 6.86
C ASN A 35 3.73 17.73 7.24
N GLY A 36 3.01 18.84 7.44
CA GLY A 36 3.61 20.17 7.47
C GLY A 36 4.18 20.54 6.09
N PRO A 37 5.43 21.01 5.98
CA PRO A 37 6.05 21.31 4.69
C PRO A 37 6.51 20.06 3.92
N LEU A 38 6.45 18.87 4.52
CA LEU A 38 6.94 17.64 3.90
C LEU A 38 5.89 17.02 2.97
N GLU A 39 6.22 16.88 1.69
CA GLU A 39 5.39 16.11 0.76
C GLU A 39 5.45 14.62 1.10
N CYS A 40 4.27 14.05 1.32
CA CYS A 40 4.05 12.65 1.61
C CYS A 40 3.00 12.08 0.66
N ARG A 41 2.85 10.76 0.68
CA ARG A 41 1.67 10.09 0.10
C ARG A 41 1.06 9.15 1.12
N LEU A 42 -0.26 9.12 1.14
CA LEU A 42 -1.03 8.07 1.77
C LEU A 42 -1.24 6.95 0.76
N PHE A 43 -0.65 5.78 1.05
CA PHE A 43 -0.87 4.56 0.30
C PHE A 43 -1.98 3.76 0.96
N GLU A 44 -3.03 3.44 0.20
CA GLU A 44 -3.98 2.40 0.60
C GLU A 44 -3.52 1.05 0.02
N ILE A 45 -3.49 0.02 0.86
CA ILE A 45 -3.18 -1.34 0.47
C ILE A 45 -4.29 -2.27 0.96
N LYS A 46 -5.04 -2.85 0.01
CA LYS A 46 -6.00 -3.91 0.29
C LYS A 46 -5.25 -5.22 0.53
N LEU A 47 -5.25 -5.71 1.77
CA LEU A 47 -4.55 -6.93 2.15
C LEU A 47 -5.43 -8.14 1.86
N VAL A 48 -5.09 -8.87 0.81
CA VAL A 48 -5.74 -10.15 0.50
C VAL A 48 -4.92 -11.33 1.02
N ALA A 49 -5.59 -12.42 1.35
CA ALA A 49 -4.94 -13.71 1.54
C ALA A 49 -4.29 -14.16 0.22
N GLY A 50 -3.11 -14.77 0.29
CA GLY A 50 -2.43 -15.27 -0.91
C GLY A 50 -2.00 -14.20 -1.91
N SER A 51 -2.21 -14.49 -3.20
CA SER A 51 -1.75 -13.68 -4.34
C SER A 51 -2.80 -12.64 -4.76
N ASN A 52 -2.35 -11.42 -5.09
CA ASN A 52 -3.21 -10.37 -5.67
C ASN A 52 -2.90 -10.16 -7.16
N ARG A 53 -2.46 -11.22 -7.84
CA ARG A 53 -2.23 -11.18 -9.29
C ARG A 53 -3.52 -11.61 -9.96
N LYS A 54 -3.92 -10.90 -11.02
CA LYS A 54 -4.98 -11.39 -11.89
C LYS A 54 -4.45 -12.64 -12.60
N ASP A 55 -5.27 -13.70 -12.65
CA ASP A 55 -4.94 -14.86 -13.46
C ASP A 55 -4.82 -14.42 -14.92
N LYS A 56 -3.80 -14.93 -15.61
CA LYS A 56 -3.68 -14.71 -17.05
C LYS A 56 -4.78 -15.54 -17.71
N ALA A 57 -5.70 -14.87 -18.39
CA ALA A 57 -6.59 -15.51 -19.36
C ALA A 57 -5.76 -16.06 -20.53
#